data_AF-A0AAV8XU91-F1
#
_entry.id   AF-A0AAV8XU91-F1
#
_cell.length_a   1.000
_cell.length_b   1.000
_cell.length_c   1.000
_cell.angle_alpha   90.00
_cell.angle_beta   90.00
_cell.angle_gamma   90.00
#
_symmetry.space_group_name_H-M   'P 1'
#
loop_
_entity.id
_entity.type
_entity.pdbx_description
1 polymer ?
#
loop_
_entity_poly.entity_id
_entity_poly.type
_entity_poly.pdbx_seq_one_letter_code
_entity_poly.pdbx_strand_id
1 'polypeptide(L)'
;MATQSQWTNEKVLEILELYQAEPLLWNPTHRQHKNRNAVADAWQRVQSSFSLPCAVPDLKKKRESLMTTYRTHNNRTKQSIRSGAGTDELFKSNWFAYDLMDSFLGPIYNKNNTSTVNTEVSK
;
A
#
# COMPACT_ATOMS: atom_id res chain seq x y z
N MET A 1 -12.58 -22.95 5.97
CA MET A 1 -13.07 -21.62 5.55
C MET A 1 -12.79 -20.65 6.69
N ALA A 2 -11.86 -19.70 6.51
CA ALA A 2 -11.49 -18.75 7.56
C ALA A 2 -12.61 -17.71 7.75
N THR A 3 -13.24 -17.71 8.92
CA THR A 3 -14.27 -16.75 9.32
C THR A 3 -13.65 -15.38 9.62
N GLN A 4 -14.42 -14.30 9.47
CA GLN A 4 -14.01 -12.89 9.65
C GLN A 4 -13.28 -12.56 10.98
N SER A 5 -13.27 -13.47 11.96
CA SER A 5 -12.73 -13.25 13.31
C SER A 5 -11.20 -13.38 13.46
N GLN A 6 -10.46 -13.80 12.43
CA GLN A 6 -9.01 -14.06 12.55
C GLN A 6 -8.11 -12.85 12.22
N TRP A 7 -8.63 -11.83 11.55
CA TRP A 7 -7.85 -10.67 11.13
C TRP A 7 -7.89 -9.54 12.16
N THR A 8 -7.12 -9.69 13.24
CA THR A 8 -6.90 -8.61 14.21
C THR A 8 -6.00 -7.53 13.63
N ASN A 9 -5.91 -6.37 14.29
CA ASN A 9 -5.02 -5.28 13.84
C ASN A 9 -3.56 -5.74 13.86
N GLU A 10 -3.15 -6.53 14.85
CA GLU A 10 -1.81 -7.09 14.95
C GLU A 10 -1.51 -7.99 13.75
N LYS A 11 -2.46 -8.86 13.36
CA LYS A 11 -2.31 -9.72 12.17
C LYS A 11 -2.29 -8.96 10.86
N VAL A 12 -2.99 -7.82 10.80
CA VAL A 12 -2.93 -6.92 9.66
C VAL A 12 -1.58 -6.21 9.57
N LEU A 13 -1.02 -5.76 10.69
CA LEU A 13 0.31 -5.15 10.70
C LEU A 13 1.38 -6.17 10.31
N GLU A 14 1.31 -7.38 10.87
CA GLU A 14 2.24 -8.48 10.57
C GLU A 14 2.26 -8.82 9.07
N ILE A 15 1.10 -9.01 8.41
CA ILE A 15 1.09 -9.27 6.96
C ILE A 15 1.62 -8.08 6.15
N LEU A 16 1.40 -6.84 6.62
CA LEU A 16 1.93 -5.65 5.95
C LEU A 16 3.45 -5.53 6.07
N GLU A 17 4.02 -5.87 7.22
CA GLU A 17 5.48 -5.93 7.43
C GLU A 17 6.12 -7.00 6.54
N LEU A 18 5.55 -8.21 6.51
CA LEU A 18 6.00 -9.29 5.63
C LEU A 18 5.87 -8.92 4.15
N TYR A 19 4.78 -8.25 3.78
CA TYR A 19 4.56 -7.76 2.42
C TYR A 19 5.55 -6.65 2.05
N GLN A 20 5.83 -5.71 2.96
CA GLN A 20 6.83 -4.66 2.78
C GLN A 20 8.23 -5.24 2.55
N ALA A 21 8.59 -6.30 3.28
CA ALA A 21 9.86 -7.01 3.15
C ALA A 21 10.07 -7.71 1.80
N GLU A 22 9.02 -7.83 0.97
CA GLU A 22 9.08 -8.40 -0.38
C GLU A 22 8.82 -7.33 -1.46
N PRO A 23 9.81 -6.45 -1.79
CA PRO A 23 9.65 -5.38 -2.78
C PRO A 23 9.09 -5.82 -4.12
N LEU A 24 9.38 -7.04 -4.56
CA LEU A 24 8.87 -7.56 -5.82
C LEU A 24 7.34 -7.73 -5.84
N LEU A 25 6.67 -7.74 -4.68
CA LEU A 25 5.21 -7.80 -4.59
C LEU A 25 4.53 -6.44 -4.77
N TRP A 26 5.18 -5.34 -4.39
CA TRP A 26 4.56 -4.01 -4.32
C TRP A 26 5.25 -2.94 -5.16
N ASN A 27 6.54 -3.09 -5.44
CA ASN A 27 7.31 -2.11 -6.17
C ASN A 27 7.29 -2.40 -7.68
N PRO A 28 6.61 -1.57 -8.50
CA PRO A 28 6.52 -1.79 -9.95
C PRO A 28 7.87 -1.62 -10.66
N THR A 29 8.86 -0.96 -10.04
CA THR A 29 10.20 -0.80 -10.61
C THR A 29 11.12 -1.98 -10.29
N HIS A 30 10.70 -2.90 -9.42
CA HIS A 30 11.49 -4.08 -9.10
C HIS A 30 11.59 -5.01 -10.33
N ARG A 31 12.80 -5.42 -10.70
CA ARG A 31 13.07 -6.21 -11.92
C ARG A 31 12.23 -7.49 -12.00
N GLN A 32 11.97 -8.14 -10.87
CA GLN A 32 11.20 -9.38 -10.80
C GLN A 32 9.70 -9.19 -10.57
N HIS A 33 9.18 -7.96 -10.50
CA HIS A 33 7.76 -7.71 -10.25
C HIS A 33 6.83 -8.35 -11.30
N LYS A 34 7.31 -8.46 -12.54
CA LYS A 34 6.57 -9.09 -13.65
C LYS A 34 6.84 -10.60 -13.78
N ASN A 35 7.79 -11.15 -13.03
CA ASN A 35 8.11 -12.58 -13.06
C ASN A 35 7.10 -13.34 -12.20
N ARG A 36 6.19 -14.05 -12.85
CA ARG A 36 5.12 -14.82 -12.20
C ARG A 36 5.63 -15.84 -11.18
N ASN A 37 6.73 -16.51 -11.46
CA ASN A 37 7.30 -17.53 -10.57
C ASN A 37 7.91 -16.85 -9.34
N ALA A 38 8.71 -15.81 -9.53
CA ALA A 38 9.29 -15.06 -8.42
C ALA A 38 8.22 -14.42 -7.52
N VAL A 39 7.14 -13.91 -8.11
CA VAL A 39 5.98 -13.39 -7.36
C VAL A 39 5.26 -14.50 -6.59
N ALA A 40 5.09 -15.68 -7.18
CA ALA A 40 4.50 -16.82 -6.49
C ALA A 40 5.36 -17.25 -5.29
N ASP A 41 6.68 -17.35 -5.47
CA ASP A 41 7.62 -17.71 -4.40
C ASP A 41 7.62 -16.68 -3.26
N ALA A 42 7.53 -15.39 -3.58
CA ALA A 42 7.42 -14.35 -2.56
C ALA A 42 6.13 -14.46 -1.75
N TRP A 43 5.00 -14.73 -2.40
CA TRP A 43 3.74 -15.00 -1.68
C TRP A 43 3.83 -16.24 -0.79
N GLN A 44 4.56 -17.28 -1.21
CA GLN A 44 4.82 -18.45 -0.37
C GLN A 44 5.69 -18.07 0.83
N ARG A 45 6.73 -17.25 0.67
CA ARG A 45 7.54 -16.77 1.81
C ARG A 45 6.72 -15.95 2.81
N VAL A 46 5.85 -15.08 2.33
CA VAL A 46 4.89 -14.35 3.20
C VAL A 46 3.99 -15.33 3.93
N GLN A 47 3.43 -16.33 3.24
CA GLN A 47 2.60 -17.35 3.86
C GLN A 47 3.34 -18.15 4.94
N SER A 48 4.56 -18.62 4.65
CA SER A 48 5.35 -19.42 5.58
C SER A 48 5.81 -18.63 6.81
N SER A 49 5.98 -17.31 6.66
CA SER A 49 6.40 -16.43 7.76
C SER A 49 5.24 -15.88 8.58
N PHE A 50 4.01 -15.96 8.05
CA PHE A 50 2.83 -15.46 8.73
C PHE A 50 2.40 -16.42 9.84
N SER A 51 2.20 -15.87 11.04
CA SER A 51 1.91 -16.66 12.24
C SER A 51 0.54 -17.33 12.26
N LEU A 52 -0.40 -16.91 11.40
CA LEU A 52 -1.69 -17.56 11.25
C LEU A 52 -1.69 -18.48 10.03
N PRO A 53 -2.08 -19.77 10.18
CA PRO A 53 -2.30 -20.66 9.05
C PRO A 53 -3.31 -20.04 8.08
N CYS A 54 -2.84 -19.65 6.90
CA CYS A 54 -3.62 -18.93 5.91
C CYS A 54 -3.22 -19.41 4.51
N ALA A 55 -4.16 -19.48 3.57
CA ALA A 55 -3.83 -19.81 2.19
C ALA A 55 -3.35 -18.55 1.44
N VAL A 56 -2.41 -18.70 0.50
CA VAL A 56 -1.96 -17.59 -0.36
C VAL A 56 -3.11 -16.79 -1.00
N PRO A 57 -4.21 -17.42 -1.50
CA PRO A 57 -5.35 -16.68 -2.02
C PRO A 57 -6.01 -15.76 -0.98
N ASP A 58 -6.08 -16.17 0.28
CA ASP A 58 -6.66 -15.37 1.37
C ASP A 58 -5.75 -14.18 1.73
N LEU A 59 -4.42 -14.39 1.75
CA LEU A 59 -3.43 -13.32 1.92
C LEU A 59 -3.56 -12.26 0.82
N LYS A 60 -3.68 -12.70 -0.44
CA LYS A 60 -3.90 -11.80 -1.59
C LYS A 60 -5.21 -11.04 -1.46
N LYS A 61 -6.30 -11.73 -1.11
CA LYS A 61 -7.62 -11.09 -0.90
C LYS A 61 -7.56 -10.04 0.22
N LYS A 62 -6.89 -10.36 1.33
CA LYS A 62 -6.69 -9.42 2.43
C LYS A 62 -5.86 -8.21 2.00
N ARG A 63 -4.76 -8.44 1.27
CA ARG A 63 -3.93 -7.38 0.70
C ARG A 63 -4.74 -6.47 -0.23
N GLU A 64 -5.58 -6.99 -1.12
CA GLU A 64 -6.43 -6.16 -1.99
C GLU A 64 -7.42 -5.30 -1.19
N SER A 65 -8.01 -5.85 -0.13
CA SER A 65 -8.87 -5.09 0.77
C SER A 65 -8.11 -3.94 1.45
N LEU A 66 -6.89 -4.19 1.94
CA LEU A 66 -6.05 -3.17 2.58
C LEU A 66 -5.64 -2.06 1.58
N MET A 67 -5.26 -2.45 0.36
CA MET A 67 -4.93 -1.49 -0.71
C MET A 67 -6.10 -0.60 -1.11
N THR A 68 -7.32 -1.14 -1.10
CA THR A 68 -8.54 -0.37 -1.37
C THR A 68 -8.75 0.71 -0.30
N THR A 69 -8.61 0.35 0.97
CA THR A 69 -8.69 1.30 2.10
C THR A 69 -7.58 2.34 2.02
N TYR A 70 -6.32 1.93 1.80
CA TYR A 70 -5.18 2.83 1.68
C TYR A 70 -5.40 3.88 0.58
N ARG A 71 -5.78 3.46 -0.64
CA ARG A 71 -6.03 4.38 -1.76
C ARG A 71 -7.13 5.39 -1.44
N THR A 72 -8.17 4.96 -0.72
CA THR A 72 -9.26 5.85 -0.28
C THR A 72 -8.74 6.92 0.69
N HIS A 73 -7.97 6.52 1.71
CA HIS A 73 -7.38 7.45 2.68
C HIS A 73 -6.34 8.38 2.04
N ASN A 74 -5.48 7.86 1.15
CA ASN A 74 -4.50 8.67 0.44
C ASN A 74 -5.18 9.70 -0.48
N ASN A 75 -6.24 9.32 -1.20
CA ASN A 75 -7.01 10.26 -2.03
C ASN A 75 -7.68 11.36 -1.22
N ARG A 76 -8.18 11.07 0.00
CA ARG A 76 -8.74 12.09 0.89
C ARG A 76 -7.67 13.05 1.39
N THR A 77 -6.51 12.51 1.78
CA THR A 77 -5.33 13.30 2.19
C THR A 77 -4.87 14.23 1.07
N LYS A 78 -4.85 13.76 -0.18
CA LYS A 78 -4.50 14.59 -1.34
C LYS A 78 -5.55 15.67 -1.64
N GLN A 79 -6.83 15.37 -1.46
CA GLN A 79 -7.91 16.33 -1.68
C GLN A 79 -7.90 17.46 -0.65
N SER A 80 -7.62 17.17 0.64
CA SER A 80 -7.54 18.21 1.67
C SER A 80 -6.40 19.20 1.39
N ILE A 81 -5.27 18.72 0.86
CA ILE A 81 -4.16 19.58 0.41
C ILE A 81 -4.59 20.49 -0.75
N ARG A 82 -5.37 19.97 -1.70
CA ARG A 82 -5.78 20.71 -2.91
C ARG A 82 -6.85 21.79 -2.62
N SER A 83 -7.70 21.58 -1.63
CA SER A 83 -8.80 22.51 -1.31
C SER A 83 -8.39 23.76 -0.51
N GLY A 84 -7.09 23.98 -0.30
CA GLY A 84 -6.59 25.20 0.34
C GLY A 84 -6.76 25.24 1.85
N ALA A 85 -6.98 24.10 2.52
CA ALA A 85 -6.74 24.01 3.95
C ALA A 85 -5.25 24.31 4.18
N GLY A 86 -4.95 25.31 5.01
CA GLY A 86 -3.58 25.72 5.30
C GLY A 86 -2.74 24.51 5.68
N THR A 87 -1.43 24.57 5.41
CA THR A 87 -0.45 23.49 5.63
C THR A 87 -0.43 22.87 7.03
N ASP A 88 -1.19 23.43 7.97
CA ASP A 88 -1.35 22.98 9.35
C ASP A 88 -2.43 21.89 9.55
N GLU A 89 -3.38 21.71 8.61
CA GLU A 89 -4.43 20.68 8.68
C GLU A 89 -4.28 19.61 7.60
N LEU A 90 -3.08 19.02 7.49
CA LEU A 90 -2.95 17.78 6.72
C LEU A 90 -3.85 16.71 7.36
N PHE A 91 -4.84 16.21 6.61
CA PHE A 91 -5.67 15.09 7.05
C PHE A 91 -4.78 13.90 7.39
N LYS A 92 -4.52 13.70 8.68
CA LYS A 92 -3.86 12.50 9.17
C LYS A 92 -4.92 11.41 9.23
N SER A 93 -4.79 10.44 8.34
CA SER A 93 -5.62 9.25 8.37
C SER A 93 -5.53 8.60 9.76
N ASN A 94 -6.65 8.47 10.46
CA ASN A 94 -6.74 7.77 11.74
C ASN A 94 -6.70 6.23 11.60
N TRP A 95 -6.55 5.72 10.38
CA TRP A 95 -6.51 4.29 10.13
C TRP A 95 -5.16 3.70 10.57
N PHE A 96 -5.20 2.75 11.50
CA PHE A 96 -4.01 2.19 12.19
C PHE A 96 -2.91 1.66 11.26
N ALA A 97 -3.26 1.21 10.05
CA ALA A 97 -2.32 0.66 9.09
C ALA A 97 -1.79 1.68 8.07
N TYR A 98 -2.31 2.92 8.11
CA TYR A 98 -2.01 3.93 7.09
C TYR A 98 -0.52 4.28 7.06
N ASP A 99 0.07 4.63 8.21
CA ASP A 99 1.46 5.07 8.29
C ASP A 99 2.43 3.97 7.83
N LEU A 100 2.16 2.72 8.23
CA LEU A 100 2.93 1.57 7.77
C LEU A 100 2.86 1.42 6.24
N MET A 101 1.66 1.45 5.67
CA MET A 101 1.48 1.34 4.22
C MET A 101 2.09 2.53 3.46
N ASP A 102 1.95 3.74 3.97
CA ASP A 102 2.47 4.95 3.33
C ASP A 102 4.00 4.99 3.33
N SER A 103 4.66 4.41 4.35
CA SER A 103 6.12 4.37 4.45
C SER A 103 6.82 3.77 3.22
N PHE A 104 6.18 2.82 2.53
CA PHE A 104 6.72 2.17 1.33
C PHE A 104 5.90 2.41 0.05
N LEU A 105 4.60 2.68 0.17
CA LEU A 105 3.73 2.97 -0.99
C LEU A 105 3.67 4.46 -1.32
N GLY A 106 3.78 5.36 -0.33
CA GLY A 106 3.71 6.80 -0.51
C GLY A 106 4.62 7.31 -1.64
N PRO A 107 5.91 6.93 -1.68
CA PRO A 107 6.82 7.32 -2.77
C PRO A 107 6.39 6.83 -4.17
N ILE A 108 5.55 5.80 -4.28
CA ILE A 108 5.03 5.29 -5.55
C ILE A 108 3.77 6.05 -5.94
N TYR A 109 2.86 6.26 -4.99
CA TYR A 109 1.54 6.86 -5.25
C TYR A 109 1.55 8.39 -5.26
N ASN A 110 2.56 9.04 -4.69
CA ASN A 110 2.65 10.50 -4.58
C ASN A 110 3.44 11.16 -5.74
N LYS A 111 4.06 10.36 -6.62
CA LYS A 111 4.79 10.85 -7.80
C LYS A 111 3.92 11.56 -8.86
N ASN A 112 2.60 11.53 -8.72
CA ASN A 112 1.69 12.13 -9.70
C ASN A 112 1.40 13.63 -9.48
N ASN A 113 2.08 14.29 -8.52
CA ASN A 113 1.92 15.72 -8.25
C ASN A 113 3.10 16.58 -8.74
N THR A 114 4.05 16.06 -9.54
CA THR A 114 4.94 16.94 -10.29
C THR A 114 4.13 17.60 -11.40
N SER A 115 3.69 18.83 -11.13
CA SER A 115 3.21 19.79 -12.11
C SER A 115 3.98 19.64 -13.43
N THR A 116 3.27 19.30 -14.50
CA THR A 116 3.61 19.83 -15.81
C THR A 116 3.53 21.35 -15.69
N VAL A 117 4.65 21.98 -15.39
CA VAL A 117 4.80 23.42 -15.49
C VAL A 117 4.62 23.74 -16.96
N ASN A 118 3.52 24.42 -17.29
CA ASN A 118 3.29 24.97 -18.63
C ASN A 118 4.52 25.78 -19.01
N THR A 119 5.27 25.31 -20.01
CA THR A 119 6.30 26.15 -20.63
C THR A 119 5.57 27.08 -21.59
N GLU A 120 5.20 28.25 -21.08
CA GLU A 120 4.90 29.41 -21.91
C GLU A 120 6.14 29.75 -22.73
N VAL A 121 6.12 29.47 -24.03
CA VAL A 121 7.04 30.11 -24.97
C VAL A 121 6.28 31.27 -25.60
N SER A 122 6.48 32.45 -25.03
CA SER A 122 6.27 33.72 -25.71
C SER A 122 7.60 34.18 -26.31
N LYS A 123 7.71 34.15 -27.64
CA LYS A 123 8.22 35.28 -28.44
C LYS A 123 7.95 35.06 -29.92
#